data_AF-A0A8S9K956-F1
#
_entry.id   AF-A0A8S9K956-F1
#
_cell.length_a   1.000
_cell.length_b   1.000
_cell.length_c   1.000
_cell.angle_alpha   90.00
_cell.angle_beta   90.00
_cell.angle_gamma   90.00
#
_symmetry.space_group_name_H-M   'P 1'
#
loop_
_entity.id
_entity.type
_entity.pdbx_description
1 polymer ?
#
loop_
_entity_poly.entity_id
_entity_poly.type
_entity_poly.pdbx_seq_one_letter_code
_entity_poly.pdbx_strand_id
1 'polypeptide(L)'
;MICWSPTPRSDTTNQRVEKAIKEKSCNALLLKVNQIGSVTESIEAVKMAKRAGWGVMASHRSGETEDTFLADLSVGLSTGQIKTGAPCRSERLAKYNQLLRIEEELGAEAVYAGVNFRKPAKPY
;
A
#
# COMPACT_ATOMS: atom_id res chain seq x y z
N MET A 1 -8.01 9.72 -7.00
CA MET A 1 -7.50 8.83 -5.93
C MET A 1 -8.56 7.74 -5.73
N ILE A 2 -8.12 6.47 -5.74
CA ILE A 2 -8.90 5.22 -5.58
C ILE A 2 -9.75 4.80 -6.80
N CYS A 3 -9.40 3.65 -7.39
CA CYS A 3 -10.28 2.87 -8.26
C CYS A 3 -11.34 2.19 -7.38
N TRP A 4 -12.39 2.92 -7.03
CA TRP A 4 -13.53 2.37 -6.30
C TRP A 4 -14.57 1.88 -7.31
N SER A 5 -14.99 0.61 -7.20
CA SER A 5 -16.17 0.13 -7.91
C SER A 5 -17.29 -0.14 -6.90
N PRO A 6 -18.54 0.23 -7.17
CA PRO A 6 -19.68 -0.04 -6.27
C PRO A 6 -20.09 -1.54 -6.24
N THR A 7 -19.26 -2.46 -6.73
CA THR A 7 -19.61 -3.87 -6.87
C THR A 7 -19.00 -4.72 -5.74
N PRO A 8 -19.64 -5.81 -5.28
CA PRO A 8 -19.16 -6.62 -4.14
C PRO A 8 -17.88 -7.43 -4.43
N ARG A 9 -17.27 -7.28 -5.61
CA ARG A 9 -16.07 -8.01 -6.04
C ARG A 9 -14.81 -7.15 -5.85
N SER A 10 -13.74 -7.79 -5.38
CA SER A 10 -12.42 -7.24 -5.09
C SER A 10 -12.03 -5.98 -5.90
N ASP A 11 -11.91 -4.84 -5.22
CA ASP A 11 -11.56 -3.55 -5.86
C ASP A 11 -10.10 -3.45 -6.31
N THR A 12 -9.26 -4.40 -5.88
CA THR A 12 -7.83 -4.43 -6.18
C THR A 12 -7.52 -5.69 -7.00
N THR A 13 -7.69 -5.64 -8.32
CA THR A 13 -7.28 -6.73 -9.23
C THR A 13 -6.40 -6.18 -10.34
N ASN A 14 -5.47 -7.01 -10.84
CA ASN A 14 -4.54 -6.63 -11.92
C ASN A 14 -5.29 -6.10 -13.15
N GLN A 15 -6.40 -6.74 -13.54
CA GLN A 15 -7.23 -6.32 -14.67
C GLN A 15 -7.85 -4.93 -14.47
N ARG A 16 -8.32 -4.61 -13.25
CA ARG A 16 -8.89 -3.28 -12.94
C ARG A 16 -7.82 -2.20 -12.92
N VAL A 17 -6.64 -2.51 -12.38
CA VAL A 17 -5.50 -1.60 -12.40
C VAL A 17 -5.09 -1.29 -13.84
N GLU A 18 -4.95 -2.30 -14.68
CA GLU A 18 -4.59 -2.12 -16.08
C GLU A 18 -5.61 -1.27 -16.84
N LYS A 19 -6.91 -1.56 -16.66
CA LYS A 19 -7.98 -0.77 -17.26
C LYS A 19 -7.93 0.70 -16.80
N ALA A 20 -7.79 0.94 -15.50
CA ALA A 20 -7.76 2.28 -14.94
C ALA A 20 -6.52 3.09 -15.39
N ILE A 21 -5.39 2.41 -15.65
CA ILE A 21 -4.20 3.00 -16.27
C ILE A 21 -4.50 3.43 -17.70
N LYS A 22 -5.09 2.54 -18.52
CA LYS A 22 -5.45 2.83 -19.92
C LYS A 22 -6.42 4.00 -20.04
N GLU A 23 -7.42 4.05 -19.16
CA GLU A 23 -8.44 5.10 -19.12
C GLU A 23 -7.98 6.39 -18.42
N LYS A 24 -6.79 6.40 -17.80
CA LYS A 24 -6.28 7.51 -16.98
C LYS A 24 -7.25 7.95 -15.87
N SER A 25 -7.99 6.99 -15.31
CA SER A 25 -9.08 7.26 -14.36
C SER A 25 -8.59 7.68 -12.98
N CYS A 26 -7.35 7.33 -12.61
CA CYS A 26 -6.72 7.81 -11.37
C CYS A 26 -5.19 7.83 -11.50
N ASN A 27 -4.52 8.09 -10.37
CA ASN A 27 -3.07 8.30 -10.29
C ASN A 27 -2.43 7.64 -9.05
N ALA A 28 -3.21 6.84 -8.32
CA ALA A 28 -2.75 6.14 -7.13
C ALA A 28 -3.59 4.89 -6.87
N LEU A 29 -2.92 3.80 -6.51
CA LEU A 29 -3.50 2.52 -6.10
C LEU A 29 -3.70 2.49 -4.58
N LEU A 30 -4.90 2.13 -4.13
CA LEU A 30 -5.13 1.78 -2.72
C LEU A 30 -5.01 0.26 -2.58
N LEU A 31 -3.87 -0.21 -2.08
CA LEU A 31 -3.55 -1.62 -2.00
C LEU A 31 -4.20 -2.24 -0.75
N LYS A 32 -5.13 -3.19 -0.97
CA LYS A 32 -5.69 -4.06 0.07
C LYS A 32 -5.36 -5.50 -0.26
N VAL A 33 -4.32 -6.04 0.39
CA VAL A 33 -3.76 -7.39 0.11
C VAL A 33 -4.84 -8.47 0.16
N ASN A 34 -5.73 -8.41 1.14
CA ASN A 34 -6.79 -9.40 1.29
C ASN A 34 -7.94 -9.29 0.27
N GLN A 35 -7.91 -8.30 -0.63
CA GLN A 35 -8.83 -8.23 -1.76
C GLN A 35 -8.26 -8.87 -3.03
N ILE A 36 -6.93 -8.90 -3.21
CA ILE A 36 -6.34 -9.41 -4.45
C ILE A 36 -6.14 -10.93 -4.42
N GLY A 37 -5.92 -11.52 -3.23
CA GLY A 37 -5.88 -12.96 -3.03
C GLY A 37 -4.53 -13.45 -2.50
N SER A 38 -3.43 -13.05 -3.13
CA SER A 38 -2.07 -13.45 -2.74
C SER A 38 -1.07 -12.29 -2.63
N VAL A 39 0.06 -12.55 -1.96
CA VAL A 39 1.19 -11.62 -1.88
C VAL A 39 1.81 -11.38 -3.26
N THR A 40 1.93 -12.42 -4.08
CA THR A 40 2.48 -12.32 -5.44
C THR A 40 1.64 -11.38 -6.31
N GLU A 41 0.32 -11.55 -6.33
CA GLU A 41 -0.55 -10.67 -7.11
C GLU A 41 -0.54 -9.24 -6.57
N SER A 42 -0.42 -9.07 -5.24
CA SER A 42 -0.23 -7.74 -4.63
C SER A 42 1.02 -7.04 -5.15
N ILE A 43 2.14 -7.76 -5.23
CA ILE A 43 3.41 -7.25 -5.75
C ILE A 43 3.26 -6.85 -7.23
N GLU A 44 2.59 -7.68 -8.03
CA GLU A 44 2.35 -7.41 -9.45
C GLU A 44 1.50 -6.14 -9.67
N ALA A 45 0.43 -5.97 -8.89
CA ALA A 45 -0.40 -4.77 -8.95
C ALA A 45 0.39 -3.50 -8.62
N VAL A 46 1.26 -3.57 -7.59
CA VAL A 46 2.14 -2.45 -7.20
C VAL A 46 3.17 -2.15 -8.28
N LYS A 47 3.80 -3.17 -8.85
CA LYS A 47 4.74 -3.02 -9.97
C LYS A 47 4.07 -2.33 -11.17
N MET A 48 2.87 -2.76 -11.53
CA MET A 48 2.10 -2.16 -12.62
C MET A 48 1.78 -0.68 -12.34
N ALA A 49 1.31 -0.35 -11.14
CA ALA A 49 1.02 1.02 -10.73
C ALA A 49 2.28 1.90 -10.76
N LYS A 50 3.40 1.43 -10.20
CA LYS A 50 4.66 2.17 -10.18
C LYS A 50 5.22 2.43 -11.58
N ARG A 51 5.18 1.45 -12.47
CA ARG A 51 5.59 1.62 -13.88
C ARG A 51 4.72 2.61 -14.64
N ALA A 52 3.43 2.69 -14.31
CA ALA A 52 2.53 3.71 -14.84
C ALA A 52 2.71 5.09 -14.18
N GLY A 53 3.68 5.25 -13.27
CA GLY A 53 3.95 6.49 -12.56
C GLY A 53 2.90 6.85 -11.51
N TRP A 54 2.12 5.87 -11.05
CA TRP A 54 1.14 6.05 -9.99
C TRP A 54 1.76 5.89 -8.61
N GLY A 55 1.17 6.56 -7.62
CA GLY A 55 1.45 6.28 -6.21
C GLY A 55 0.79 4.98 -5.74
N VAL A 56 1.27 4.46 -4.61
CA VAL A 56 0.67 3.28 -3.97
C VAL A 56 0.49 3.58 -2.49
N MET A 57 -0.70 3.33 -1.96
CA MET A 57 -1.00 3.45 -0.55
C MET A 57 -1.43 2.09 -0.02
N ALA A 58 -0.62 1.51 0.86
CA ALA A 58 -0.99 0.30 1.60
C ALA A 58 -2.14 0.63 2.56
N SER A 59 -3.18 -0.20 2.62
CA SER A 59 -4.39 0.09 3.39
C SER A 59 -4.84 -1.09 4.23
N HIS A 60 -5.22 -0.78 5.47
CA HIS A 60 -5.92 -1.71 6.34
C HIS A 60 -7.32 -2.07 5.84
N ARG A 61 -8.02 -2.92 6.60
CA ARG A 61 -9.47 -3.10 6.54
C ARG A 61 -10.18 -2.58 7.79
N SER A 62 -11.51 -2.49 7.74
CA SER A 62 -12.31 -2.07 8.89
C SER A 62 -12.22 -3.08 10.05
N GLY A 63 -12.22 -4.39 9.75
CA GLY A 63 -11.83 -5.44 10.71
C GLY A 63 -10.35 -5.78 10.53
N GLU A 64 -9.53 -5.47 11.54
CA GLU A 64 -8.09 -5.79 11.59
C GLU A 64 -7.79 -6.67 12.80
N THR A 65 -6.64 -7.35 12.74
CA THR A 65 -6.06 -8.12 13.84
C THR A 65 -4.78 -7.43 14.33
N GLU A 66 -4.12 -7.97 15.33
CA GLU A 66 -2.79 -7.54 15.80
C GLU A 66 -1.65 -7.85 14.82
N ASP A 67 -1.92 -8.58 13.74
CA ASP A 67 -0.95 -8.89 12.68
C ASP A 67 -0.37 -7.60 12.08
N THR A 68 0.96 -7.51 11.99
CA THR A 68 1.67 -6.31 11.51
C THR A 68 2.15 -6.39 10.06
N PHE A 69 1.85 -7.48 9.33
CA PHE A 69 2.32 -7.76 7.97
C PHE A 69 2.19 -6.57 7.00
N LEU A 70 1.11 -5.78 7.13
CA LEU A 70 0.90 -4.60 6.29
C LEU A 70 2.00 -3.54 6.44
N ALA A 71 2.59 -3.39 7.63
CA ALA A 71 3.68 -2.47 7.91
C ALA A 71 4.93 -2.89 7.12
N ASP A 72 5.38 -4.12 7.30
CA ASP A 72 6.54 -4.70 6.62
C ASP A 72 6.36 -4.70 5.10
N LEU A 73 5.16 -5.05 4.62
CA LEU A 73 4.84 -5.01 3.20
C LEU A 73 4.94 -3.58 2.63
N SER A 74 4.48 -2.57 3.37
CA SER A 74 4.53 -1.17 2.90
C SER A 74 5.97 -0.68 2.72
N VAL A 75 6.88 -1.09 3.61
CA VAL A 75 8.30 -0.77 3.55
C VAL A 75 8.98 -1.57 2.44
N GLY A 76 8.78 -2.88 2.39
CA GLY A 76 9.37 -3.77 1.37
C GLY A 76 8.93 -3.44 -0.05
N LEU A 77 7.70 -2.96 -0.24
CA LEU A 77 7.21 -2.45 -1.52
C LEU A 77 7.58 -0.99 -1.77
N SER A 78 8.22 -0.32 -0.83
CA SER A 78 8.55 1.11 -0.87
C SER A 78 7.36 1.96 -1.35
N THR A 79 6.19 1.78 -0.71
CA THR A 79 4.97 2.49 -1.13
C THR A 79 5.04 3.98 -0.80
N GLY A 80 5.75 4.34 0.28
CA GLY A 80 5.86 5.71 0.80
C GLY A 80 4.60 6.20 1.50
N GLN A 81 3.53 5.39 1.51
CA GLN A 81 2.27 5.69 2.16
C GLN A 81 1.61 4.44 2.72
N ILE A 82 1.07 4.58 3.93
CA ILE A 82 0.24 3.58 4.60
C ILE A 82 -0.93 4.26 5.30
N LYS A 83 -2.11 3.65 5.18
CA LYS A 83 -3.33 4.03 5.89
C LYS A 83 -3.73 2.87 6.79
N THR A 84 -3.37 2.97 8.07
CA THR A 84 -3.63 1.91 9.06
C THR A 84 -4.52 2.34 10.24
N GLY A 85 -5.24 3.46 10.11
CA GLY A 85 -6.28 3.89 11.06
C GLY A 85 -5.82 4.99 12.00
N ALA A 86 -6.69 5.39 12.94
CA ALA A 86 -6.32 6.38 13.95
C ALA A 86 -5.24 5.80 14.90
N PRO A 87 -4.47 6.66 15.59
CA PRO A 87 -3.52 6.25 16.63
C PRO A 87 -4.26 5.84 17.92
N CYS A 88 -5.25 4.96 17.79
CA CYS A 88 -6.02 4.38 18.87
C CYS A 88 -6.42 2.96 18.47
N ARG A 89 -6.71 2.14 19.48
CA ARG A 89 -7.00 0.70 19.37
C ARG A 89 -5.77 -0.12 18.92
N SER A 90 -5.50 -1.19 19.66
CA SER A 90 -4.23 -1.91 19.57
C SER A 90 -3.98 -2.54 18.19
N GLU A 91 -5.02 -2.96 17.47
CA GLU A 91 -4.87 -3.55 16.13
C GLU A 91 -4.36 -2.54 15.07
N ARG A 92 -4.51 -1.24 15.35
CA ARG A 92 -3.98 -0.13 14.52
C ARG A 92 -2.59 0.24 14.96
N LEU A 93 -2.42 0.43 16.27
CA LEU A 93 -1.14 0.75 16.89
C LEU A 93 -0.07 -0.31 16.62
N ALA A 94 -0.45 -1.59 16.52
CA ALA A 94 0.47 -2.67 16.18
C ALA A 94 1.29 -2.38 14.90
N LYS A 95 0.63 -1.86 13.85
CA LYS A 95 1.29 -1.52 12.58
C LYS A 95 2.17 -0.27 12.72
N TYR A 96 1.71 0.76 13.44
CA TYR A 96 2.51 1.96 13.68
C TYR A 96 3.77 1.64 14.49
N ASN A 97 3.64 0.85 15.55
CA ASN A 97 4.75 0.40 16.37
C ASN A 97 5.73 -0.46 15.57
N GLN A 98 5.23 -1.30 14.65
CA GLN A 98 6.09 -2.06 13.76
C GLN A 98 6.88 -1.15 12.80
N LEU A 99 6.28 -0.10 12.27
CA LEU A 99 7.01 0.89 11.45
C LEU A 99 8.13 1.57 12.23
N LEU A 100 7.90 1.92 13.50
CA LEU A 100 8.93 2.50 14.36
C LEU A 100 10.09 1.53 14.61
N ARG A 101 9.80 0.23 14.81
CA ARG A 101 10.84 -0.80 14.94
C ARG A 101 11.64 -0.99 13.66
N ILE A 102 10.98 -1.00 12.49
CA ILE A 102 11.65 -1.12 11.20
C ILE A 102 12.54 0.12 10.95
N GLU A 103 12.07 1.31 11.31
CA GLU A 103 12.87 2.55 11.24
C GLU A 103 14.11 2.46 12.13
N GLU A 104 13.96 1.99 13.37
CA GLU A 104 15.08 1.77 14.30
C GLU A 104 16.08 0.72 13.76
N GLU A 105 15.59 -0.38 13.20
CA GLU A 105 16.41 -1.47 12.66
C GLU A 105 17.22 -1.03 11.43
N LEU A 106 16.60 -0.30 10.49
CA LEU A 106 17.28 0.17 9.28
C LEU A 106 18.18 1.39 9.54
N GLY A 107 17.88 2.20 10.56
CA GLY A 107 18.65 3.38 10.92
C GLY A 107 18.91 4.29 9.72
N ALA A 108 20.19 4.52 9.41
CA ALA A 108 20.61 5.39 8.31
C ALA A 108 20.35 4.82 6.90
N GLU A 109 19.98 3.54 6.78
CA GLU A 109 19.68 2.91 5.48
C GLU A 109 18.25 3.20 5.00
N ALA A 110 17.37 3.69 5.89
CA ALA A 110 16.01 4.09 5.56
C ALA A 110 15.89 5.60 5.34
N VAL A 111 14.94 6.00 4.49
CA VAL A 111 14.59 7.41 4.26
C VAL A 111 13.09 7.59 4.42
N TYR A 112 12.69 8.54 5.25
CA TYR A 112 11.30 8.95 5.34
C TYR A 112 10.83 9.62 4.04
N ALA A 113 9.71 9.13 3.48
CA ALA A 113 9.24 9.57 2.17
C ALA A 113 8.83 11.06 2.11
N GLY A 114 8.34 11.62 3.22
CA GLY A 114 7.99 13.04 3.34
C GLY A 114 7.10 13.57 2.21
N VAL A 115 7.49 14.71 1.63
CA VAL A 115 6.78 15.34 0.50
C VAL A 115 6.76 14.47 -0.77
N ASN A 116 7.69 13.52 -0.89
CA ASN A 116 7.84 12.62 -2.03
C ASN A 116 7.02 11.33 -1.89
N PHE A 117 6.07 11.27 -0.95
CA PHE A 117 5.28 10.09 -0.63
C PHE A 117 4.65 9.38 -1.84
N ARG A 118 4.33 10.09 -2.93
CA ARG A 118 3.73 9.48 -4.13
C ARG A 118 4.73 8.65 -4.94
N LYS A 119 6.01 9.01 -4.90
CA LYS A 119 7.08 8.41 -5.71
C LYS A 119 8.38 8.40 -4.88
N PRO A 120 8.43 7.61 -3.79
CA PRO A 120 9.56 7.62 -2.86
C PRO A 120 10.82 6.95 -3.42
N ALA A 121 10.65 6.04 -4.39
CA ALA A 121 11.74 5.26 -4.98
C ALA A 121 11.54 5.11 -6.49
N LYS A 122 12.62 4.79 -7.21
CA LYS A 122 12.57 4.49 -8.64
C LYS A 122 11.64 3.28 -8.89
N PRO A 123 10.82 3.29 -9.96
CA PRO A 123 10.00 2.13 -10.33
C PRO A 123 10.84 0.88 -10.64
N TYR A 124 10.23 -0.30 -10.46
CA TYR A 124 10.81 -1.63 -10.74
C TYR A 124 9.79 -2.57 -11.42
#